data_AF-A0A9D1XU01-F1
#
_entry.id   AF-A0A9D1XU01-F1
#
_cell.length_a   1.000
_cell.length_b   1.000
_cell.length_c   1.000
_cell.angle_alpha   90.00
_cell.angle_beta   90.00
_cell.angle_gamma   90.00
#
_symmetry.space_group_name_H-M   'P 1'
#
loop_
_entity.id
_entity.type
_entity.pdbx_description
1 polymer ?
#
loop_
_entity_poly.entity_id
_entity_poly.type
_entity_poly.pdbx_seq_one_letter_code
_entity_poly.pdbx_strand_id
1 'polypeptide(L)'
;MKTYLDEFGQWLRHKVRVVIVKQWKRPRTVYRNLMALNRLYKCNMSDEDIYKVANSRLGLYRRCSMNVINYLLSPKVLETANKKECRPALVNPLAYYLG
;
A
#
# COMPACT_ATOMS: atom_id res chain seq x y z
N MET A 1 13.32 -5.44 -21.72
CA MET A 1 12.62 -6.20 -20.66
C MET A 1 12.77 -5.60 -19.27
N LYS A 2 13.98 -5.24 -18.80
CA LYS A 2 14.18 -4.69 -17.45
C LYS A 2 13.31 -3.45 -17.14
N THR A 3 13.33 -2.44 -18.02
CA THR A 3 12.53 -1.20 -17.86
C THR A 3 11.03 -1.47 -17.80
N TYR A 4 10.53 -2.31 -18.70
CA TYR A 4 9.13 -2.71 -18.75
C TYR A 4 8.68 -3.39 -17.44
N LEU A 5 9.48 -4.32 -16.91
CA LEU A 5 9.16 -5.02 -15.66
C LEU A 5 9.17 -4.09 -14.44
N ASP A 6 10.00 -3.05 -14.45
CA ASP A 6 9.98 -2.04 -13.38
C ASP A 6 8.71 -1.21 -13.41
N GLU A 7 8.37 -0.63 -14.58
CA GLU A 7 7.13 0.14 -14.78
C GLU A 7 5.88 -0.69 -14.47
N PHE A 8 5.86 -1.94 -14.96
CA PHE A 8 4.80 -2.90 -14.66
C PHE A 8 4.71 -3.20 -13.16
N GLY A 9 5.84 -3.40 -12.49
CA GLY A 9 5.89 -3.62 -11.04
C GLY A 9 5.34 -2.44 -10.25
N GLN A 10 5.65 -1.21 -10.65
CA GLN A 10 5.10 0.00 -10.05
C GLN A 10 3.57 0.09 -10.22
N TRP A 11 3.08 -0.17 -11.44
CA TRP A 11 1.65 -0.22 -11.74
C TRP A 11 0.93 -1.32 -10.94
N LEU A 12 1.51 -2.51 -10.85
CA LEU A 12 0.96 -3.65 -10.10
C LEU A 12 0.81 -3.31 -8.61
N ARG A 13 1.85 -2.75 -7.98
CA ARG A 13 1.79 -2.31 -6.57
C ARG A 13 0.68 -1.28 -6.35
N HIS A 14 0.50 -0.32 -7.26
CA HIS A 14 -0.60 0.63 -7.17
C HIS A 14 -1.97 -0.07 -7.23
N LYS A 15 -2.16 -1.03 -8.13
CA LYS A 15 -3.42 -1.81 -8.19
C LYS A 15 -3.66 -2.61 -6.92
N VAL A 16 -2.63 -3.23 -6.36
CA VAL A 16 -2.73 -3.95 -5.07
C VAL A 16 -3.15 -3.01 -3.94
N ARG A 17 -2.57 -1.79 -3.85
CA ARG A 17 -3.02 -0.78 -2.87
C ARG A 17 -4.50 -0.44 -3.01
N VAL A 18 -4.97 -0.26 -4.25
CA VAL A 18 -6.38 0.02 -4.52
C VAL A 18 -7.27 -1.12 -4.02
N VAL A 19 -6.87 -2.39 -4.22
CA VAL A 19 -7.62 -3.55 -3.72
C VAL A 19 -7.63 -3.60 -2.19
N ILE A 20 -6.48 -3.39 -1.54
CA ILE A 20 -6.37 -3.35 -0.07
C ILE A 20 -7.29 -2.28 0.52
N VAL A 21 -7.24 -1.05 -0.01
CA VAL A 21 -8.10 0.05 0.48
C VAL A 21 -9.57 -0.23 0.16
N LYS A 22 -9.89 -0.86 -0.98
CA LYS A 22 -11.26 -1.28 -1.33
C LYS A 22 -11.81 -2.34 -0.38
N GLN A 23 -10.96 -3.19 0.19
CA GLN A 23 -11.34 -4.15 1.23
C GLN A 23 -11.77 -3.42 2.52
N TRP A 24 -11.15 -2.29 2.84
CA TRP A 24 -11.52 -1.43 3.97
C TRP A 24 -12.71 -0.53 3.65
N LYS A 25 -13.92 -1.11 3.63
CA LYS A 25 -15.15 -0.45 3.16
C LYS A 25 -15.50 0.87 3.86
N ARG A 26 -15.16 1.03 5.15
CA ARG A 26 -15.56 2.18 5.97
C ARG A 26 -14.36 3.12 6.23
N PRO A 27 -14.53 4.45 6.19
CA PRO A 27 -13.45 5.41 6.48
C PRO A 27 -12.77 5.16 7.83
N ARG A 28 -13.55 4.82 8.87
CA ARG A 28 -13.02 4.46 10.20
C ARG A 28 -12.09 3.24 10.14
N THR A 29 -12.37 2.27 9.29
CA THR A 29 -11.54 1.07 9.10
C THR A 29 -10.25 1.43 8.35
N VAL A 30 -10.34 2.26 7.31
CA VAL A 30 -9.17 2.78 6.59
C VAL A 30 -8.23 3.50 7.55
N TYR A 31 -8.76 4.44 8.34
CA TYR A 31 -7.98 5.20 9.34
C TYR A 31 -7.30 4.26 10.34
N ARG A 32 -8.03 3.33 10.96
CA ARG A 32 -7.47 2.39 11.95
C ARG A 32 -6.34 1.55 11.37
N ASN A 33 -6.51 1.03 10.16
CA ASN A 33 -5.51 0.18 9.52
C ASN A 33 -4.28 0.98 9.09
N LEU A 34 -4.46 2.20 8.56
CA LEU A 34 -3.34 3.08 8.23
C LEU A 34 -2.57 3.52 9.49
N MET A 35 -3.26 3.81 10.59
CA MET A 35 -2.63 4.09 11.88
C MET A 35 -1.85 2.89 12.43
N ALA A 36 -2.39 1.68 12.29
CA ALA A 36 -1.69 0.46 12.69
C ALA A 36 -0.40 0.26 11.87
N LEU A 37 -0.46 0.47 10.54
CA LEU A 37 0.72 0.43 9.67
C LEU A 37 1.74 1.52 10.03
N ASN A 38 1.29 2.75 10.28
CA ASN A 38 2.14 3.87 10.68
C ASN A 38 2.94 3.55 11.95
N ARG A 39 2.30 2.92 12.94
CA ARG A 39 2.93 2.47 14.18
C ARG A 39 3.90 1.31 13.96
N LEU A 40 3.49 0.31 13.18
CA LEU A 40 4.28 -0.90 12.90
C LEU A 40 5.58 -0.58 12.16
N TYR A 41 5.50 0.28 11.14
CA TYR A 41 6.63 0.65 10.30
C TYR A 41 7.30 1.97 10.71
N LYS A 42 6.87 2.59 11.81
CA LYS A 42 7.42 3.84 12.37
C LYS A 42 7.52 4.95 11.32
N CYS A 43 6.46 5.13 10.52
CA CYS A 43 6.44 6.08 9.40
C CYS A 43 6.26 7.54 9.82
N ASN A 44 6.02 7.82 11.11
CA ASN A 44 5.87 9.16 11.69
C ASN A 44 4.87 10.08 10.97
N MET A 45 3.85 9.51 10.32
CA MET A 45 2.79 10.28 9.69
C MET A 45 1.90 10.91 10.77
N SER A 46 1.51 12.17 10.54
CA SER A 46 0.60 12.85 11.47
C SER A 46 -0.79 12.20 11.45
N ASP A 47 -1.48 12.29 12.58
CA ASP A 47 -2.85 11.79 12.71
C ASP A 47 -3.78 12.47 11.69
N GLU A 48 -3.61 13.78 11.54
CA GLU A 48 -4.38 14.63 10.64
C GLU A 48 -4.20 14.22 9.16
N ASP A 49 -2.99 13.87 8.73
CA ASP A 49 -2.74 13.42 7.35
C ASP A 49 -3.46 12.10 7.05
N ILE A 50 -3.44 11.16 8.00
CA ILE A 50 -4.13 9.89 7.87
C ILE A 50 -5.65 10.09 7.92
N TYR A 51 -6.13 10.96 8.79
CA TYR A 51 -7.55 11.29 8.93
C TYR A 51 -8.11 11.93 7.65
N LYS A 52 -7.40 12.89 7.05
CA LYS A 52 -7.75 13.53 5.78
C LYS A 52 -7.88 12.51 4.64
N VAL A 53 -6.91 11.59 4.53
CA VAL A 53 -6.90 10.60 3.45
C VAL A 53 -7.98 9.53 3.65
N ALA A 54 -8.23 9.10 4.88
CA ALA A 54 -9.27 8.12 5.18
C ALA A 54 -10.68 8.64 4.84
N ASN A 55 -10.96 9.91 5.12
CA ASN A 55 -12.27 10.55 4.88
C ASN A 55 -12.38 11.25 3.51
N SER A 56 -11.37 11.12 2.66
CA SER A 56 -11.35 11.74 1.34
C SER A 56 -12.51 11.26 0.46
N ARG A 57 -13.14 12.18 -0.27
CA ARG A 57 -14.16 11.90 -1.31
C ARG A 57 -13.56 11.48 -2.66
N LEU A 58 -12.24 11.42 -2.78
CA LEU A 58 -11.56 11.02 -4.02
C LEU A 58 -11.85 9.55 -4.35
N GLY A 59 -11.95 9.25 -5.64
CA GLY A 59 -12.01 7.87 -6.13
C GLY A 59 -10.81 7.04 -5.64
N LEU A 60 -11.01 5.74 -5.42
CA LEU A 60 -10.01 4.86 -4.81
C LEU A 60 -8.66 4.89 -5.53
N TYR A 61 -8.68 4.93 -6.86
CA TYR A 61 -7.47 4.99 -7.68
C TYR A 61 -6.64 6.24 -7.36
N ARG A 62 -7.25 7.43 -7.44
CA ARG A 62 -6.58 8.70 -7.11
C ARG A 62 -6.15 8.77 -5.65
N ARG A 63 -6.99 8.29 -4.72
CA ARG A 63 -6.69 8.25 -3.28
C ARG A 63 -5.44 7.43 -2.98
N CYS A 64 -5.30 6.25 -3.59
CA CYS A 64 -4.16 5.37 -3.39
C CYS A 64 -2.86 5.88 -4.04
N SER A 65 -2.96 6.88 -4.92
CA SER A 65 -1.80 7.57 -5.50
C SER A 65 -1.27 8.68 -4.60
N MET A 66 -2.01 9.08 -3.55
CA MET A 66 -1.57 10.13 -2.63
C MET A 66 -0.42 9.66 -1.74
N ASN A 67 0.40 10.61 -1.29
CA ASN A 67 1.63 10.36 -0.54
C ASN A 67 1.42 9.44 0.66
N VAL A 68 0.36 9.66 1.46
CA VAL A 68 0.09 8.88 2.69
C VAL A 68 -0.07 7.39 2.40
N ILE A 69 -0.95 7.02 1.46
CA ILE A 69 -1.20 5.60 1.13
C ILE A 69 0.00 5.01 0.39
N ASN A 70 0.61 5.76 -0.53
CA ASN A 70 1.78 5.28 -1.27
C ASN A 70 2.96 4.96 -0.33
N TYR A 71 3.18 5.80 0.68
CA TYR A 71 4.24 5.64 1.67
C TYR A 71 3.92 4.53 2.69
N LEU A 72 2.71 4.52 3.26
CA LEU A 72 2.30 3.53 4.25
C LEU A 72 2.13 2.12 3.65
N LEU A 73 1.69 2.01 2.40
CA LEU A 73 1.68 0.76 1.63
C LEU A 73 2.85 0.76 0.64
N SER A 74 4.05 1.04 1.13
CA SER A 74 5.28 1.03 0.32
C SER A 74 5.61 -0.39 -0.21
N PRO A 75 6.47 -0.51 -1.24
CA PRO A 75 6.91 -1.80 -1.74
C PRO A 75 7.39 -2.74 -0.63
N LYS A 76 8.17 -2.21 0.33
CA LYS A 76 8.65 -2.96 1.51
C LYS A 76 7.51 -3.59 2.31
N VAL A 77 6.40 -2.87 2.52
CA VAL A 77 5.24 -3.38 3.25
C VAL A 77 4.55 -4.49 2.46
N LEU A 78 4.37 -4.29 1.16
CA LEU A 78 3.72 -5.26 0.27
C LEU A 78 4.55 -6.52 0.05
N GLU A 79 5.88 -6.39 0.03
CA GLU A 79 6.85 -7.47 -0.09
C GLU A 79 7.09 -8.20 1.25
N THR A 80 6.48 -7.74 2.35
CA THR A 80 6.57 -8.43 3.65
C THR A 80 5.53 -9.56 3.72
N ALA A 81 5.99 -10.81 3.80
CA ALA A 81 5.10 -11.96 3.98
C ALA A 81 4.55 -12.02 5.42
N ASN A 82 3.25 -12.29 5.55
CA ASN A 82 2.66 -12.58 6.86
C ASN A 82 2.78 -14.08 7.15
N LYS A 83 3.87 -14.46 7.81
CA LYS A 83 4.15 -15.86 8.20
C LYS A 83 3.09 -16.45 9.14
N LYS A 84 2.41 -15.62 9.94
CA LYS A 84 1.40 -16.07 10.90
C LYS A 84 0.10 -16.49 10.23
N GLU A 85 -0.28 -15.80 9.15
CA GLU A 85 -1.52 -16.07 8.41
C GLU A 85 -1.27 -16.77 7.06
N CYS A 86 -0.05 -17.30 6.84
CA CYS A 86 0.37 -17.94 5.59
C CYS A 86 0.09 -17.08 4.34
N ARG A 87 0.13 -15.74 4.45
CA ARG A 87 -0.08 -14.85 3.30
C ARG A 87 1.24 -14.59 2.58
N PRO A 88 1.33 -14.87 1.28
CA PRO A 88 2.55 -14.62 0.52
C PRO A 88 2.82 -13.12 0.39
N ALA A 89 4.10 -12.78 0.31
CA ALA A 89 4.57 -11.46 -0.08
C ALA A 89 4.23 -11.17 -1.55
N LEU A 90 4.03 -9.90 -1.88
CA LEU A 90 4.01 -9.48 -3.28
C LEU A 90 5.42 -9.65 -3.86
N VAL A 91 5.55 -10.47 -4.91
CA VAL A 91 6.84 -10.69 -5.57
C VAL A 91 7.22 -9.47 -6.42
N ASN A 92 8.48 -9.05 -6.34
CA ASN A 92 9.02 -8.01 -7.23
C ASN A 92 9.36 -8.63 -8.61
N PRO A 93 8.67 -8.26 -9.70
CA PRO A 93 8.85 -8.90 -11.00
C PRO A 93 10.25 -8.71 -11.58
N LEU A 94 10.86 -7.55 -11.36
CA LEU A 94 12.20 -7.27 -11.86
C LEU A 94 13.25 -8.07 -11.08
N ALA A 95 13.13 -8.14 -9.76
CA ALA A 95 14.04 -8.94 -8.94
C ALA A 95 13.97 -10.42 -9.34
N TYR A 96 12.75 -10.95 -9.49
CA TYR A 96 12.55 -12.33 -9.94
C TYR A 96 13.17 -12.61 -11.32
N TYR A 97 13.11 -11.64 -12.24
CA TYR A 97 13.71 -11.77 -13.56
C TYR A 97 15.24 -11.73 -13.55
N LEU A 98 15.86 -11.01 -12.61
CA LEU A 98 17.31 -10.85 -12.54
C LEU A 98 18.03 -12.02 -11.86
N GLY A 99 17.31 -12.83 -11.08
CA GLY A 99 17.87 -13.90 -10.24
C GLY A 99 18.44 -13.37 -8.93
#